data_AF-A0A5C8FCL2-F1
#
_entry.id   AF-A0A5C8FCL2-F1
#
_cell.length_a   1.000
_cell.length_b   1.000
_cell.length_c   1.000
_cell.angle_alpha   90.00
_cell.angle_beta   90.00
_cell.angle_gamma   90.00
#
_symmetry.space_group_name_H-M   'P 1'
#
loop_
_entity.id
_entity.type
_entity.pdbx_description
1 polymer ?
#
loop_
_entity_poly.entity_id
_entity_poly.type
_entity_poly.pdbx_seq_one_letter_code
_entity_poly.pdbx_strand_id
1 'polypeptide(L)' 'MKTISGKNFCKLLESHGWILARINGSHYIYVKSDSGLRISIPVHKNDDLKIGLLKKLLKITNISEDEL' A
#
# COMPACT_ATOMS: atom_id res chain seq x y z
N MET A 1 -1.20 -17.30 1.89
CA MET A 1 -1.34 -15.85 1.67
C MET A 1 -0.49 -15.47 0.49
N LYS A 2 -1.08 -14.83 -0.53
CA LYS A 2 -0.31 -14.30 -1.66
C LYS A 2 0.50 -13.09 -1.20
N THR A 3 1.68 -12.90 -1.79
CA THR A 3 2.47 -11.68 -1.62
C THR A 3 2.38 -10.85 -2.90
N ILE A 4 2.52 -9.54 -2.76
CA ILE A 4 2.53 -8.61 -3.88
C ILE A 4 3.64 -7.57 -3.68
N SER A 5 4.17 -7.07 -4.79
CA SER A 5 5.13 -5.97 -4.78
C SER A 5 4.49 -4.69 -4.24
N GLY A 6 5.33 -3.83 -3.64
CA GLY A 6 4.88 -2.50 -3.22
C GLY A 6 4.24 -1.71 -4.36
N LYS A 7 4.74 -1.88 -5.60
CA LYS A 7 4.18 -1.22 -6.79
C LYS A 7 2.76 -1.69 -7.11
N ASN A 8 2.47 -2.98 -6.99
CA ASN A 8 1.13 -3.51 -7.22
C ASN A 8 0.18 -3.08 -6.09
N PHE A 9 0.67 -3.06 -4.85
CA PHE A 9 -0.13 -2.58 -3.73
C PHE A 9 -0.49 -1.09 -3.87
N CYS A 10 0.43 -0.26 -4.34
CA CYS A 10 0.15 1.15 -4.66
C CYS A 10 -1.01 1.31 -5.66
N LYS A 11 -1.06 0.49 -6.72
CA LYS A 11 -2.17 0.51 -7.68
C LYS A 11 -3.50 0.10 -7.04
N LEU A 12 -3.47 -0.89 -6.15
CA LEU A 12 -4.64 -1.32 -5.41
C LEU A 12 -5.14 -0.22 -4.45
N LEU A 13 -4.22 0.51 -3.80
CA LEU A 13 -4.57 1.67 -2.99
C LEU A 13 -5.27 2.76 -3.82
N GLU A 14 -4.74 3.06 -5.01
CA GLU A 14 -5.31 4.06 -5.92
C GLU A 14 -6.72 3.68 -6.37
N SER A 15 -7.00 2.39 -6.68
CA SER A 15 -8.34 1.93 -7.00
C SER A 15 -9.32 2.04 -5.83
N HIS A 16 -8.80 2.02 -4.60
CA HIS A 16 -9.56 2.25 -3.37
C HIS A 16 -9.57 3.72 -2.95
N GLY A 17 -9.25 4.65 -3.85
CA GLY A 17 -9.34 6.09 -3.60
C GLY A 17 -8.32 6.63 -2.60
N TRP A 18 -7.19 5.94 -2.42
CA TRP A 18 -6.01 6.54 -1.79
C TRP A 18 -5.28 7.39 -2.81
N ILE A 19 -4.71 8.51 -2.34
CA ILE A 19 -4.03 9.48 -3.19
C ILE A 19 -2.55 9.52 -2.81
N LEU A 20 -1.66 9.42 -3.80
CA LEU A 20 -0.23 9.57 -3.59
C LEU A 20 0.08 11.03 -3.23
N ALA A 21 0.54 11.25 -2.00
CA ALA A 21 0.85 12.59 -1.49
C ALA A 21 2.31 13.00 -1.75
N ARG A 22 3.25 12.07 -1.55
CA ARG A 22 4.67 12.32 -1.80
C ARG A 22 5.45 11.03 -2.02
N ILE A 23 6.60 11.13 -2.67
CA ILE A 23 7.59 10.07 -2.78
C ILE A 23 8.90 10.55 -2.13
N ASN A 24 9.51 9.72 -1.28
CA ASN A 24 10.86 9.95 -0.76
C ASN A 24 11.71 8.70 -0.94
N GLY A 25 12.61 8.73 -1.94
CA GLY A 25 13.37 7.55 -2.35
C GLY A 25 12.45 6.41 -2.79
N SER A 26 12.59 5.24 -2.17
CA SER A 26 11.72 4.08 -2.41
C SER A 26 10.39 4.12 -1.65
N HIS A 27 10.14 5.12 -0.79
CA HIS A 27 8.92 5.17 0.02
C HIS A 27 7.86 6.05 -0.61
N TYR A 28 6.72 5.44 -0.95
CA TYR A 28 5.55 6.07 -1.54
C TYR A 28 4.54 6.33 -0.44
N ILE A 29 4.12 7.57 -0.28
CA ILE A 29 3.29 7.98 0.84
C ILE A 29 1.91 8.33 0.32
N TYR A 30 0.92 7.55 0.78
CA TYR A 30 -0.48 7.71 0.41
C TYR A 30 -1.27 8.34 1.55
N VAL A 31 -2.28 9.12 1.18
CA VAL A 31 -3.28 9.69 2.07
C VAL A 31 -4.68 9.28 1.63
N LYS A 32 -5.58 9.13 2.59
CA LYS A 32 -6.98 8.86 2.34
C LYS A 32 -7.80 10.10 2.69
N SER A 33 -8.44 10.69 1.69
CA SER A 33 -9.07 12.02 1.80
C SER A 33 -10.24 12.05 2.78
N ASP A 34 -10.94 10.94 2.97
CA ASP A 34 -12.13 10.85 3.85
C ASP A 34 -11.79 10.76 5.34
N SER A 35 -10.62 10.19 5.67
CA SER A 35 -10.25 9.79 7.04
C SER A 35 -8.99 10.48 7.52
N GLY A 36 -8.26 11.19 6.64
CA GLY A 36 -6.98 11.80 6.95
C GLY A 36 -5.86 10.78 7.23
N LEU A 37 -6.11 9.49 6.99
CA LEU A 37 -5.12 8.44 7.21
C LEU A 37 -3.94 8.60 6.25
N ARG A 38 -2.76 8.25 6.73
CA ARG A 38 -1.52 8.33 5.97
C ARG A 38 -0.69 7.07 6.17
N ILE A 39 -0.24 6.48 5.07
CA ILE A 39 0.60 5.28 5.07
C ILE A 39 1.82 5.47 4.18
N SER A 40 2.88 4.71 4.47
CA SER A 40 4.11 4.67 3.70
C SER A 40 4.33 3.27 3.17
N ILE A 41 4.47 3.13 1.86
CA ILE A 41 4.66 1.87 1.15
C ILE A 41 6.09 1.83 0.63
N PRO A 42 6.92 0.85 1.05
CA PRO A 42 8.22 0.62 0.43
C PRO A 42 8.01 0.01 -0.96
N VAL A 43 8.55 0.66 -1.99
CA VAL A 43 8.49 0.23 -3.38
C VAL A 43 9.92 -0.03 -3.85
N HIS A 44 10.31 -1.31 -3.82
CA HIS A 44 11.57 -1.80 -4.36
C HIS A 44 11.32 -2.53 -5.68
N LYS A 45 12.25 -2.44 -6.62
CA LYS A 45 11.98 -2.71 -8.05
C LYS A 45 11.65 -4.18 -8.36
N ASN A 46 11.94 -5.12 -7.45
CA ASN A 46 11.69 -6.56 -7.64
C ASN A 46 11.23 -7.29 -6.36
N ASP A 47 10.98 -6.58 -5.26
CA ASP A 47 10.69 -7.25 -3.98
C ASP A 47 9.21 -7.13 -3.59
N ASP A 48 8.67 -8.27 -3.19
CA ASP A 48 7.37 -8.35 -2.55
C ASP A 48 7.40 -7.78 -1.14
N LEU A 49 6.27 -7.22 -0.71
CA LEU A 49 6.09 -6.80 0.66
C LEU A 49 6.15 -8.03 1.58
N LYS A 50 6.97 -7.96 2.63
CA LYS A 50 7.00 -8.99 3.66
C LYS A 50 5.59 -9.20 4.23
N ILE A 51 5.20 -10.45 4.44
CA ILE A 51 3.85 -10.86 4.86
C ILE A 51 3.33 -10.05 6.07
N GLY A 52 4.16 -9.84 7.09
CA GLY A 52 3.76 -9.06 8.27
C GLY A 52 3.44 -7.59 7.97
N LEU A 53 4.20 -6.97 7.06
CA LEU A 53 3.94 -5.60 6.60
C LEU A 53 2.67 -5.56 5.75
N LEU A 54 2.52 -6.49 4.82
CA LEU A 54 1.33 -6.58 3.95
C LEU A 54 0.04 -6.72 4.78
N LYS A 55 0.02 -7.62 5.77
CA LYS A 55 -1.14 -7.78 6.69
C LYS A 55 -1.47 -6.50 7.45
N LYS A 56 -0.45 -5.80 7.96
CA LYS A 56 -0.66 -4.54 8.67
C LYS A 56 -1.26 -3.48 7.74
N LEU A 57 -0.75 -3.39 6.51
CA LEU A 57 -1.24 -2.44 5.52
C LEU A 57 -2.69 -2.74 5.14
N LEU A 58 -3.02 -3.99 4.80
CA LEU A 58 -4.40 -4.41 4.49
C LEU A 58 -5.39 -4.06 5.60
N LYS A 59 -4.99 -4.27 6.86
CA LYS A 59 -5.82 -3.90 8.01
C LYS A 59 -6.03 -2.40 8.12
N ILE A 60 -5.00 -1.58 7.89
CA ILE A 60 -5.12 -0.11 7.94
C ILE A 60 -5.96 0.40 6.78
N THR A 61 -5.83 -0.22 5.61
CA THR A 61 -6.49 0.22 4.38
C THR A 61 -7.89 -0.35 4.22
N ASN A 62 -8.27 -1.28 5.10
CA ASN A 62 -9.53 -2.03 5.06
C ASN A 62 -9.74 -2.74 3.70
N ILE A 63 -8.66 -3.31 3.15
CA ILE A 63 -8.64 -4.06 1.89
C ILE A 63 -8.57 -5.56 2.22
N SER A 64 -9.34 -6.39 1.52
CA SER A 64 -9.37 -7.84 1.77
C SER A 64 -8.13 -8.54 1.22
N GLU A 65 -7.74 -9.67 1.81
CA GLU A 65 -6.72 -10.56 1.22
C GLU A 65 -7.16 -11.15 -0.13
N ASP A 66 -8.46 -11.23 -0.40
CA ASP A 66 -9.01 -11.76 -1.66
C ASP A 66 -8.79 -10.81 -2.86
N GLU A 67 -8.50 -9.53 -2.59
CA GLU A 67 -8.24 -8.49 -3.59
C GLU A 67 -6.75 -8.39 -3.98
N LEU A 68 -5.91 -9.28 -3.42
CA LEU A 68 -4.47 -9.41 -3.72
C LEU A 68 -4.16 -10.18 -5.00
#